data_AF-A0A5B6Z492-F1
#
_entry.id   AF-A0A5B6Z492-F1
#
_cell.length_a   1.000
_cell.length_b   1.000
_cell.length_c   1.000
_cell.angle_alpha   90.00
_cell.angle_beta   90.00
_cell.angle_gamma   90.00
#
_symmetry.space_group_name_H-M   'P 1'
#
loop_
_entity.id
_entity.type
_entity.pdbx_description
1 polymer ?
#
loop_
_entity_poly.entity_id
_entity_poly.type
_entity_poly.pdbx_seq_one_letter_code
_entity_poly.pdbx_strand_id
1 'polypeptide(L)'
;KVRLGGKGQMEMKKKPHCSSTLTTLRFVQQWCLLLSIFPISSLARTFDYADALSKSLLYFEAQRSGRLPYNQRVTWRDNSGLTDGLEQGVDLVGGYYDAGDHVKFGLPMAFTVTMLSWGVIEYGKQIAVAGELEHALEAIKWGTDYFIKAHTSPNVLWAEVGDGDTDHYCWQRPEDMTTSRQAYKIDENNPGSDLAGETAAAMAAASIVFKKTNPHYSHLLLHHAQQVFEFGDKYRGKYDSSVEVVKSYYASVSGYMDELLWAALWLYK
;
A
#
# COMPACT_ATOMS: atom_id res chain seq x y z
N LYS A 1 -39.56 103.44 -37.60
CA LYS A 1 -39.40 104.09 -36.27
C LYS A 1 -38.35 103.28 -35.50
N VAL A 2 -37.05 103.57 -35.67
CA VAL A 2 -36.27 104.65 -35.01
C VAL A 2 -36.09 104.30 -33.52
N ARG A 3 -34.95 103.67 -33.15
CA ARG A 3 -33.73 104.24 -32.49
C ARG A 3 -33.84 104.09 -30.96
N LEU A 4 -32.81 103.90 -30.12
CA LEU A 4 -31.34 104.01 -30.18
C LEU A 4 -30.76 103.45 -28.85
N GLY A 5 -29.51 102.97 -28.89
CA GLY A 5 -28.46 103.11 -27.85
C GLY A 5 -28.61 102.29 -26.55
N GLY A 6 -27.56 101.80 -25.89
CA GLY A 6 -26.13 101.99 -26.05
C GLY A 6 -25.34 101.08 -25.11
N LYS A 7 -24.01 101.15 -25.24
CA LYS A 7 -22.95 100.23 -24.79
C LYS A 7 -22.92 99.90 -23.28
N GLY A 8 -22.54 98.65 -22.97
CA GLY A 8 -21.99 98.18 -21.69
C GLY A 8 -21.05 96.98 -21.93
N GLN A 9 -19.91 96.96 -21.26
CA GLN A 9 -18.74 96.10 -21.49
C GLN A 9 -19.04 94.58 -21.47
N MET A 10 -18.41 93.84 -22.40
CA MET A 10 -18.42 92.39 -22.44
C MET A 10 -17.15 91.86 -21.76
N GLU A 11 -17.30 91.37 -20.53
CA GLU A 11 -16.25 90.65 -19.81
C GLU A 11 -16.22 89.19 -20.30
N MET A 12 -15.20 88.82 -21.08
CA MET A 12 -14.96 87.43 -21.46
C MET A 12 -14.46 86.64 -20.24
N LYS A 13 -15.38 85.98 -19.53
CA LYS A 13 -15.01 84.88 -18.63
C LYS A 13 -14.42 83.74 -19.48
N LYS A 14 -13.11 83.52 -19.35
CA LYS A 14 -12.42 82.32 -19.85
C LYS A 14 -13.13 81.09 -19.28
N LYS A 15 -13.79 80.29 -20.13
CA LYS A 15 -14.17 78.91 -19.79
C LYS A 15 -12.87 78.13 -19.53
N PRO A 16 -12.77 77.36 -18.43
CA PRO A 16 -11.62 76.51 -18.21
C PRO A 16 -11.59 75.44 -19.29
N HIS A 17 -10.46 75.31 -19.98
CA HIS A 17 -10.19 74.17 -20.84
C HIS A 17 -10.31 72.89 -20.01
N CYS A 18 -11.18 72.00 -20.47
CA CYS A 18 -11.26 70.63 -19.98
C CYS A 18 -9.97 69.90 -20.38
N SER A 19 -8.95 69.92 -19.51
CA SER A 19 -7.72 69.14 -19.65
C SER A 19 -7.69 67.92 -18.72
N SER A 20 -8.85 67.46 -18.24
CA SER A 20 -8.95 66.36 -17.28
C SER A 20 -9.08 64.98 -17.92
N THR A 21 -9.15 64.87 -19.25
CA THR A 21 -9.35 63.59 -19.95
C THR A 21 -8.05 62.87 -20.33
N LEU A 22 -6.89 63.54 -20.39
CA LEU A 22 -5.61 62.87 -20.70
C LEU A 22 -4.89 62.31 -19.46
N THR A 23 -5.12 62.88 -18.28
CA THR A 23 -4.42 62.48 -17.04
C THR A 23 -5.03 61.23 -16.40
N THR A 24 -6.35 61.06 -16.52
CA THR A 24 -7.06 59.84 -16.08
C THR A 24 -6.74 58.63 -16.95
N LEU A 25 -6.54 58.81 -18.26
CA LEU A 25 -6.19 57.71 -19.16
C LEU A 25 -4.79 57.13 -18.87
N ARG A 26 -3.81 57.98 -18.53
CA ARG A 26 -2.45 57.53 -18.18
C ARG A 26 -2.37 56.80 -16.83
N PHE A 27 -3.17 57.22 -15.84
CA PHE A 27 -3.23 56.54 -14.55
C PHE A 27 -3.88 55.16 -14.65
N VAL A 28 -4.93 55.00 -15.45
CA VAL A 28 -5.56 53.67 -15.66
C VAL A 28 -4.63 52.71 -16.41
N GLN A 29 -3.86 53.23 -17.38
CA GLN A 29 -2.93 52.41 -18.18
C GLN A 29 -1.71 51.91 -17.37
N GLN A 30 -1.26 52.67 -16.36
CA GLN A 30 -0.15 52.27 -15.47
C GLN A 30 -0.56 51.22 -14.42
N TRP A 31 -1.81 51.19 -13.99
CA TRP A 31 -2.33 50.17 -13.07
C TRP A 31 -2.65 48.83 -13.78
N CYS A 32 -3.06 48.86 -15.05
CA CYS A 32 -3.24 47.63 -15.83
C CYS A 32 -1.91 46.90 -16.13
N LEU A 33 -0.80 47.63 -16.28
CA LEU A 33 0.53 47.03 -16.48
C LEU A 33 1.13 46.41 -15.20
N LEU A 34 0.75 46.89 -14.01
CA LEU A 34 1.18 46.30 -12.73
C LEU A 34 0.39 45.04 -12.33
N LEU A 35 -0.86 44.92 -12.79
CA LEU A 35 -1.66 43.69 -12.62
C LEU A 35 -1.27 42.56 -13.57
N SER A 36 -0.44 42.85 -14.58
CA SER A 36 0.01 41.89 -15.60
C SER A 36 1.27 41.10 -15.21
N ILE A 37 1.89 41.40 -14.06
CA ILE A 37 3.15 40.78 -13.60
C ILE A 37 2.95 39.97 -12.30
N PHE A 38 1.71 39.66 -11.91
CA PHE A 38 1.52 38.55 -11.00
C PHE A 38 1.69 37.27 -11.81
N PRO A 39 2.76 36.46 -11.59
CA PRO A 39 2.72 35.11 -12.08
C PRO A 39 1.47 34.51 -11.43
N ILE A 40 0.48 34.16 -12.25
CA ILE A 40 -0.54 33.22 -11.84
C ILE A 40 0.26 31.96 -11.58
N SER A 41 0.73 31.85 -10.33
CA SER A 41 1.36 30.66 -9.83
C SER A 41 0.23 29.66 -9.94
N SER A 42 0.28 28.83 -10.98
CA SER A 42 -0.42 27.56 -10.97
C SER A 42 -0.06 26.97 -9.62
N LEU A 43 -0.99 26.98 -8.67
CA LEU A 43 -0.94 26.03 -7.57
C LEU A 43 -1.12 24.69 -8.28
N ALA A 44 -0.01 24.14 -8.77
CA ALA A 44 0.09 22.72 -8.95
C ALA A 44 -0.27 22.18 -7.57
N ARG A 45 -1.46 21.58 -7.47
CA ARG A 45 -1.92 20.96 -6.24
C ARG A 45 -0.99 19.77 -6.03
N THR A 46 0.09 20.00 -5.27
CA THR A 46 1.04 18.95 -4.91
C THR A 46 0.29 17.97 -4.03
N PHE A 47 0.24 16.71 -4.42
CA PHE A 47 -0.33 15.67 -3.57
C PHE A 47 0.55 15.50 -2.33
N ASP A 48 -0.10 15.32 -1.18
CA ASP A 48 0.60 14.98 0.06
C ASP A 48 0.89 13.47 0.07
N TYR A 49 2.07 13.11 -0.43
CA TYR A 49 2.48 11.71 -0.51
C TYR A 49 2.81 11.11 0.87
N ALA A 50 3.12 11.94 1.88
CA ALA A 50 3.33 11.45 3.24
C ALA A 50 2.00 11.03 3.88
N ASP A 51 0.94 11.84 3.71
CA ASP A 51 -0.42 11.49 4.11
C ASP A 51 -0.93 10.24 3.35
N ALA A 52 -0.65 10.15 2.05
CA ALA A 52 -1.01 8.96 1.26
C ALA A 52 -0.30 7.68 1.76
N LEU A 53 1.01 7.76 2.08
CA LEU A 53 1.78 6.65 2.66
C LEU A 53 1.21 6.22 4.01
N SER A 54 0.93 7.20 4.90
CA SER A 54 0.37 6.95 6.23
C SER A 54 -0.96 6.20 6.14
N LYS A 55 -1.84 6.61 5.22
CA LYS A 55 -3.13 5.95 4.95
C LYS A 55 -2.96 4.57 4.33
N SER A 56 -1.95 4.37 3.47
CA SER A 56 -1.65 3.05 2.92
C SER A 56 -1.23 2.07 4.01
N LEU A 57 -0.50 2.51 5.04
CA LEU A 57 -0.10 1.66 6.16
C LEU A 57 -1.26 1.39 7.12
N LEU A 58 -2.16 2.36 7.32
CA LEU A 58 -3.44 2.12 8.01
C LEU A 58 -4.30 1.08 7.28
N TYR A 59 -4.27 1.03 5.94
CA TYR A 59 -4.96 -0.03 5.20
C TYR A 59 -4.40 -1.41 5.57
N PHE A 60 -3.08 -1.60 5.65
CA PHE A 60 -2.51 -2.87 6.13
C PHE A 60 -2.97 -3.21 7.56
N GLU A 61 -2.99 -2.24 8.47
CA GLU A 61 -3.55 -2.48 9.81
C GLU A 61 -5.02 -2.93 9.77
N ALA A 62 -5.79 -2.36 8.85
CA ALA A 62 -7.19 -2.72 8.61
C ALA A 62 -7.38 -4.10 7.97
N GLN A 63 -6.33 -4.73 7.43
CA GLN A 63 -6.36 -6.09 6.87
C GLN A 63 -5.84 -7.17 7.83
N ARG A 64 -5.30 -6.80 9.00
CA ARG A 64 -4.71 -7.77 9.96
C ARG A 64 -5.73 -8.82 10.40
N SER A 65 -5.45 -10.11 10.22
CA SER A 65 -6.16 -11.22 10.85
C SER A 65 -5.45 -11.66 12.15
N GLY A 66 -6.13 -12.37 13.04
CA GLY A 66 -5.58 -12.86 14.30
C GLY A 66 -5.80 -11.91 15.47
N ARG A 67 -4.91 -12.02 16.47
CA ARG A 67 -4.97 -11.20 17.68
C ARG A 67 -4.30 -9.84 17.44
N LEU A 68 -5.09 -8.77 17.46
CA LEU A 68 -4.60 -7.41 17.20
C LEU A 68 -3.72 -6.91 18.36
N PRO A 69 -2.69 -6.10 18.07
CA PRO A 69 -1.83 -5.55 19.10
C PRO A 69 -2.56 -4.43 19.87
N TYR A 70 -2.16 -4.20 21.12
CA TYR A 70 -2.82 -3.21 21.99
C TYR A 70 -2.73 -1.77 21.46
N ASN A 71 -1.74 -1.49 20.62
CA ASN A 71 -1.49 -0.18 19.99
C ASN A 71 -2.06 -0.07 18.56
N GLN A 72 -2.94 -0.99 18.14
CA GLN A 72 -3.64 -0.94 16.85
C GLN A 72 -4.32 0.42 16.63
N ARG A 73 -4.04 1.10 15.50
CA ARG A 73 -4.61 2.43 15.21
C ARG A 73 -6.00 2.34 14.58
N VAL A 74 -6.27 1.26 13.86
CA VAL A 74 -7.57 0.98 13.22
C VAL A 74 -8.53 0.36 14.25
N THR A 75 -9.21 1.20 15.04
CA THR A 75 -9.98 0.78 16.23
C THR A 75 -11.35 0.17 15.95
N TRP A 76 -11.81 0.15 14.69
CA TRP A 76 -13.05 -0.51 14.31
C TRP A 76 -12.84 -1.98 13.93
N ARG A 77 -11.58 -2.45 13.88
CA ARG A 77 -11.23 -3.88 13.75
C ARG A 77 -11.07 -4.52 15.13
N ASP A 78 -11.49 -5.78 15.25
CA ASP A 78 -11.25 -6.60 16.44
C ASP A 78 -10.49 -7.91 16.07
N ASN A 79 -10.13 -8.66 17.11
CA ASN A 79 -9.53 -9.97 17.04
C ASN A 79 -10.43 -10.94 16.26
N SER A 80 -9.85 -11.67 15.32
CA SER A 80 -10.59 -12.57 14.42
C SER A 80 -9.71 -13.72 13.95
N GLY A 81 -10.28 -14.80 13.41
CA GLY A 81 -9.49 -15.96 12.93
C GLY A 81 -8.62 -16.59 14.03
N LEU A 82 -9.11 -16.61 15.27
CA LEU A 82 -8.32 -17.01 16.45
C LEU A 82 -8.13 -18.53 16.58
N THR A 83 -8.79 -19.31 15.72
CA THR A 83 -8.71 -20.77 15.68
C THR A 83 -8.11 -21.28 14.37
N ASP A 84 -7.52 -20.39 13.56
CA ASP A 84 -6.89 -20.75 12.29
C ASP A 84 -5.86 -21.86 12.47
N GLY A 85 -6.05 -22.97 11.74
CA GLY A 85 -5.16 -24.13 11.77
C GLY A 85 -5.34 -25.08 12.96
N LEU A 86 -6.14 -24.71 13.98
CA LEU A 86 -6.29 -25.47 15.21
C LEU A 86 -6.79 -26.90 14.96
N GLU A 87 -7.79 -27.07 14.09
CA GLU A 87 -8.35 -28.37 13.72
C GLU A 87 -7.33 -29.28 13.00
N GLN A 88 -6.26 -28.68 12.47
CA GLN A 88 -5.21 -29.35 11.73
C GLN A 88 -3.90 -29.45 12.55
N GLY A 89 -3.95 -29.10 13.83
CA GLY A 89 -2.84 -29.24 14.77
C GLY A 89 -1.72 -28.23 14.61
N VAL A 90 -2.00 -27.07 13.99
CA VAL A 90 -1.02 -26.00 13.75
C VAL A 90 -1.57 -24.64 14.21
N ASP A 91 -0.69 -23.71 14.57
CA ASP A 91 -1.08 -22.32 14.81
C ASP A 91 -0.92 -21.53 13.51
N LEU A 92 -2.02 -21.17 12.87
CA LEU A 92 -2.02 -20.30 11.70
C LEU A 92 -2.67 -18.94 11.99
N VAL A 93 -2.82 -18.55 13.26
CA VAL A 93 -3.39 -17.25 13.64
C VAL A 93 -2.45 -16.11 13.25
N GLY A 94 -2.98 -15.05 12.65
CA GLY A 94 -2.20 -13.91 12.16
C GLY A 94 -2.33 -13.70 10.65
N GLY A 95 -1.40 -12.96 10.06
CA GLY A 95 -1.37 -12.68 8.62
C GLY A 95 -2.43 -11.66 8.19
N TYR A 96 -2.64 -11.54 6.89
CA TYR A 96 -3.56 -10.58 6.30
C TYR A 96 -4.75 -11.26 5.64
N TYR A 97 -5.95 -10.69 5.81
CA TYR A 97 -7.04 -10.96 4.88
C TYR A 97 -6.70 -10.33 3.52
N ASP A 98 -7.01 -11.05 2.46
CA ASP A 98 -6.55 -10.71 1.12
C ASP A 98 -7.15 -9.41 0.59
N ALA A 99 -8.48 -9.30 0.60
CA ALA A 99 -9.17 -8.16 0.00
C ALA A 99 -10.33 -7.66 0.89
N GLY A 100 -11.56 -7.69 0.38
CA GLY A 100 -12.77 -7.41 1.16
C GLY A 100 -13.38 -8.65 1.82
N ASP A 101 -12.72 -9.80 1.64
CA ASP A 101 -13.08 -11.10 2.16
C ASP A 101 -12.25 -11.44 3.41
N HIS A 102 -12.36 -12.67 3.91
CA HIS A 102 -11.62 -13.14 5.09
C HIS A 102 -10.77 -14.40 4.84
N VAL A 103 -10.55 -14.72 3.57
CA VAL A 103 -9.58 -15.74 3.17
C VAL A 103 -8.16 -15.17 3.28
N LYS A 104 -7.23 -16.03 3.69
CA LYS A 104 -5.80 -15.72 3.71
C LYS A 104 -5.13 -16.43 2.55
N PHE A 105 -5.12 -15.80 1.38
CA PHE A 105 -4.43 -16.32 0.20
C PHE A 105 -2.92 -16.09 0.32
N GLY A 106 -2.14 -17.18 0.41
CA GLY A 106 -0.70 -17.10 0.69
C GLY A 106 0.12 -16.43 -0.42
N LEU A 107 -0.19 -16.72 -1.69
CA LEU A 107 0.57 -16.20 -2.83
C LEU A 107 0.52 -14.66 -2.93
N PRO A 108 -0.65 -14.00 -3.00
CA PRO A 108 -0.71 -12.53 -3.03
C PRO A 108 -0.21 -11.89 -1.73
N MET A 109 -0.38 -12.56 -0.58
CA MET A 109 0.18 -12.08 0.68
C MET A 109 1.72 -12.06 0.65
N ALA A 110 2.35 -13.14 0.14
CA ALA A 110 3.79 -13.23 0.00
C ALA A 110 4.32 -12.13 -0.93
N PHE A 111 3.71 -11.98 -2.11
CA PHE A 111 4.05 -10.91 -3.05
C PHE A 111 3.97 -9.52 -2.41
N THR A 112 2.89 -9.26 -1.67
CA THR A 112 2.68 -8.00 -0.94
C THR A 112 3.81 -7.73 0.05
N VAL A 113 4.22 -8.73 0.83
CA VAL A 113 5.31 -8.60 1.81
C VAL A 113 6.66 -8.40 1.13
N THR A 114 6.92 -9.08 0.00
CA THR A 114 8.12 -8.84 -0.82
C THR A 114 8.17 -7.38 -1.28
N MET A 115 7.07 -6.86 -1.84
CA MET A 115 7.00 -5.50 -2.36
C MET A 115 7.09 -4.43 -1.26
N LEU A 116 6.47 -4.65 -0.10
CA LEU A 116 6.64 -3.77 1.07
C LEU A 116 8.10 -3.74 1.52
N SER A 117 8.73 -4.91 1.62
CA SER A 117 10.14 -5.04 2.01
C SER A 117 11.06 -4.34 1.01
N TRP A 118 10.82 -4.54 -0.28
CA TRP A 118 11.58 -3.86 -1.33
C TRP A 118 11.41 -2.34 -1.26
N GLY A 119 10.18 -1.85 -1.03
CA GLY A 119 9.92 -0.43 -0.81
C GLY A 119 10.72 0.17 0.34
N VAL A 120 10.82 -0.54 1.47
CA VAL A 120 11.64 -0.11 2.62
C VAL A 120 13.14 -0.18 2.31
N ILE A 121 13.60 -1.17 1.55
CA ILE A 121 15.02 -1.27 1.14
C ILE A 121 15.44 -0.09 0.28
N GLU A 122 14.63 0.28 -0.72
CA GLU A 122 14.95 1.37 -1.65
C GLU A 122 14.70 2.76 -1.06
N TYR A 123 13.59 2.92 -0.33
CA TYR A 123 13.07 4.24 0.07
C TYR A 123 12.96 4.43 1.58
N GLY A 124 13.62 3.58 2.38
CA GLY A 124 13.52 3.61 3.84
C GLY A 124 13.88 4.97 4.47
N LYS A 125 14.77 5.75 3.84
CA LYS A 125 15.08 7.12 4.30
C LYS A 125 13.89 8.06 4.14
N GLN A 126 13.22 8.02 2.99
CA GLN A 126 12.06 8.86 2.68
C GLN A 126 10.86 8.46 3.54
N ILE A 127 10.64 7.15 3.72
CA ILE A 127 9.63 6.62 4.63
C ILE A 127 9.91 7.09 6.07
N ALA A 128 11.17 7.10 6.51
CA ALA A 128 11.55 7.63 7.82
C ALA A 128 11.33 9.15 7.94
N VAL A 129 11.66 9.94 6.91
CA VAL A 129 11.35 11.39 6.88
C VAL A 129 9.85 11.64 6.98
N ALA A 130 9.02 10.77 6.40
CA ALA A 130 7.57 10.82 6.53
C ALA A 130 7.05 10.34 7.90
N GLY A 131 7.92 9.83 8.78
CA GLY A 131 7.54 9.32 10.11
C GLY A 131 6.93 7.93 10.12
N GLU A 132 6.94 7.21 8.99
CA GLU A 132 6.17 5.97 8.81
C GLU A 132 7.05 4.70 8.79
N LEU A 133 8.36 4.82 9.09
CA LEU A 133 9.28 3.67 9.00
C LEU A 133 8.89 2.55 9.98
N GLU A 134 8.55 2.89 11.22
CA GLU A 134 8.15 1.89 12.22
C GLU A 134 6.89 1.13 11.78
N HIS A 135 5.90 1.83 11.22
CA HIS A 135 4.65 1.24 10.76
C HIS A 135 4.86 0.37 9.51
N ALA A 136 5.76 0.75 8.62
CA ALA A 136 6.18 -0.09 7.50
C ALA A 136 6.89 -1.37 7.96
N LEU A 137 7.77 -1.27 8.98
CA LEU A 137 8.41 -2.44 9.58
C LEU A 137 7.38 -3.35 10.26
N GLU A 138 6.42 -2.80 10.98
CA GLU A 138 5.32 -3.57 11.59
C GLU A 138 4.45 -4.27 10.55
N ALA A 139 4.17 -3.62 9.42
CA ALA A 139 3.40 -4.23 8.32
C ALA A 139 4.13 -5.44 7.72
N ILE A 140 5.43 -5.29 7.42
CA ILE A 140 6.25 -6.40 6.93
C ILE A 140 6.29 -7.53 7.96
N LYS A 141 6.55 -7.19 9.24
CA LYS A 141 6.67 -8.17 10.31
C LYS A 141 5.38 -8.97 10.52
N TRP A 142 4.21 -8.32 10.38
CA TRP A 142 2.91 -8.99 10.54
C TRP A 142 2.73 -10.14 9.53
N GLY A 143 3.14 -9.90 8.28
CA GLY A 143 3.14 -10.93 7.23
C GLY A 143 4.19 -12.01 7.47
N THR A 144 5.43 -11.63 7.80
CA THR A 144 6.50 -12.62 8.00
C THR A 144 6.35 -13.46 9.26
N ASP A 145 5.75 -12.93 10.33
CA ASP A 145 5.39 -13.73 11.51
C ASP A 145 4.40 -14.84 11.14
N TYR A 146 3.47 -14.56 10.22
CA TYR A 146 2.56 -15.56 9.68
C TYR A 146 3.29 -16.58 8.79
N PHE A 147 4.23 -16.17 7.94
CA PHE A 147 5.00 -17.13 7.13
C PHE A 147 5.88 -18.07 7.96
N ILE A 148 6.45 -17.60 9.08
CA ILE A 148 7.17 -18.47 10.02
C ILE A 148 6.24 -19.56 10.56
N LYS A 149 5.00 -19.20 10.92
CA LYS A 149 3.98 -20.15 11.38
C LYS A 149 3.51 -21.10 10.27
N ALA A 150 3.34 -20.59 9.05
CA ALA A 150 2.91 -21.35 7.90
C ALA A 150 3.99 -22.34 7.39
N HIS A 151 5.27 -22.07 7.64
CA HIS A 151 6.36 -22.99 7.34
C HIS A 151 6.62 -23.93 8.52
N THR A 152 5.85 -25.01 8.60
CA THR A 152 5.82 -25.92 9.78
C THR A 152 6.88 -27.01 9.76
N SER A 153 7.48 -27.28 8.60
CA SER A 153 8.53 -28.28 8.37
C SER A 153 9.26 -27.92 7.07
N PRO A 154 10.53 -28.32 6.86
CA PRO A 154 11.33 -27.86 5.70
C PRO A 154 10.65 -27.97 4.33
N ASN A 155 9.80 -28.99 4.14
CA ASN A 155 9.07 -29.21 2.88
C ASN A 155 7.54 -29.11 3.07
N VAL A 156 7.06 -28.28 4.01
CA VAL A 156 5.63 -28.06 4.25
C VAL A 156 5.36 -26.57 4.45
N LEU A 157 4.55 -26.01 3.55
CA LEU A 157 4.11 -24.62 3.61
C LEU A 157 2.58 -24.55 3.53
N TRP A 158 1.94 -23.94 4.53
CA TRP A 158 0.51 -23.66 4.52
C TRP A 158 0.23 -22.51 3.55
N ALA A 159 -0.58 -22.81 2.53
CA ALA A 159 -0.86 -21.98 1.38
C ALA A 159 -2.06 -21.05 1.57
N GLU A 160 -3.05 -21.50 2.34
CA GLU A 160 -4.33 -20.82 2.46
C GLU A 160 -5.01 -21.15 3.78
N VAL A 161 -5.80 -20.21 4.31
CA VAL A 161 -6.75 -20.44 5.40
C VAL A 161 -8.08 -19.78 5.06
N GLY A 162 -9.15 -20.58 5.06
CA GLY A 162 -10.47 -20.15 4.59
C GLY A 162 -10.86 -20.89 3.32
N ASP A 163 -12.16 -21.06 3.12
CA ASP A 163 -12.72 -21.57 1.88
C ASP A 163 -13.40 -20.40 1.14
N GLY A 164 -12.90 -20.09 -0.06
CA GLY A 164 -13.37 -18.91 -0.81
C GLY A 164 -14.86 -18.92 -1.12
N ASP A 165 -15.43 -20.07 -1.47
CA ASP A 165 -16.84 -20.17 -1.84
C ASP A 165 -17.75 -19.82 -0.64
N THR A 166 -17.50 -20.44 0.52
CA THR A 166 -18.30 -20.19 1.72
C THR A 166 -18.03 -18.82 2.33
N ASP A 167 -16.78 -18.35 2.31
CA ASP A 167 -16.43 -17.02 2.80
C ASP A 167 -17.10 -15.91 1.98
N HIS A 168 -17.04 -16.00 0.64
CA HIS A 168 -17.58 -14.96 -0.25
C HIS A 168 -19.11 -14.98 -0.32
N TYR A 169 -19.75 -16.09 0.07
CA TYR A 169 -21.20 -16.15 0.24
C TYR A 169 -21.68 -15.32 1.44
N CYS A 170 -20.82 -15.08 2.44
CA CYS A 170 -21.22 -14.47 3.70
C CYS A 170 -20.68 -13.04 3.87
N TRP A 171 -21.58 -12.06 3.99
CA TRP A 171 -21.21 -10.68 4.33
C TRP A 171 -21.28 -10.46 5.84
N GLN A 172 -20.13 -10.53 6.51
CA GLN A 172 -20.04 -10.44 7.98
C GLN A 172 -18.77 -9.71 8.41
N ARG A 173 -18.68 -9.38 9.69
CA ARG A 173 -17.42 -8.90 10.29
C ARG A 173 -16.49 -10.09 10.52
N PRO A 174 -15.16 -9.94 10.43
CA PRO A 174 -14.23 -11.04 10.61
C PRO A 174 -14.30 -11.68 12.01
N GLU A 175 -14.64 -10.92 13.04
CA GLU A 175 -14.81 -11.41 14.41
C GLU A 175 -16.05 -12.31 14.60
N ASP A 176 -17.02 -12.25 13.67
CA ASP A 176 -18.26 -13.02 13.72
C ASP A 176 -18.27 -14.19 12.73
N MET A 177 -17.12 -14.51 12.11
CA MET A 177 -17.03 -15.55 11.09
C MET A 177 -17.58 -16.91 11.57
N THR A 178 -18.49 -17.45 10.78
CA THR A 178 -19.06 -18.81 10.95
C THR A 178 -18.77 -19.74 9.77
N THR A 179 -18.06 -19.24 8.75
CA THR A 179 -17.67 -19.98 7.54
C THR A 179 -16.48 -20.89 7.81
N SER A 180 -16.27 -21.86 6.92
CA SER A 180 -15.15 -22.80 7.07
C SER A 180 -13.81 -22.06 7.02
N ARG A 181 -12.95 -22.35 7.99
CA ARG A 181 -11.56 -21.85 8.05
C ARG A 181 -10.55 -22.97 7.84
N GLN A 182 -10.94 -23.98 7.05
CA GLN A 182 -10.07 -25.05 6.59
C GLN A 182 -8.77 -24.45 6.02
N ALA A 183 -7.62 -24.95 6.46
CA ALA A 183 -6.34 -24.57 5.89
C ALA A 183 -5.89 -25.58 4.82
N TYR A 184 -5.12 -25.10 3.86
CA TYR A 184 -4.55 -25.89 2.78
C TYR A 184 -3.04 -25.70 2.76
N LYS A 185 -2.31 -26.72 2.32
CA LYS A 185 -0.84 -26.72 2.30
C LYS A 185 -0.31 -27.31 1.01
N ILE A 186 0.91 -26.94 0.69
CA ILE A 186 1.77 -27.63 -0.26
C ILE A 186 2.83 -28.44 0.48
N ASP A 187 3.20 -29.58 -0.10
CA ASP A 187 4.22 -30.48 0.42
C ASP A 187 4.92 -31.25 -0.73
N GLU A 188 5.78 -32.21 -0.39
CA GLU A 188 6.54 -32.99 -1.39
C GLU A 188 5.64 -33.75 -2.38
N ASN A 189 4.43 -34.13 -1.99
CA ASN A 189 3.49 -34.86 -2.84
C ASN A 189 2.55 -33.92 -3.60
N ASN A 190 2.32 -32.72 -3.05
CA ASN A 190 1.47 -31.68 -3.61
C ASN A 190 2.27 -30.38 -3.69
N PRO A 191 3.21 -30.25 -4.65
CA PRO A 191 4.17 -29.14 -4.70
C PRO A 191 3.54 -27.80 -5.11
N GLY A 192 4.24 -26.69 -4.83
CA GLY A 192 3.86 -25.34 -5.24
C GLY A 192 5.04 -24.39 -5.26
N SER A 193 5.84 -24.46 -6.33
CA SER A 193 7.09 -23.72 -6.51
C SER A 193 6.90 -22.21 -6.61
N ASP A 194 5.79 -21.76 -7.17
CA ASP A 194 5.38 -20.37 -7.24
C ASP A 194 5.14 -19.80 -5.84
N LEU A 195 4.23 -20.42 -5.07
CA LEU A 195 3.97 -20.02 -3.70
C LEU A 195 5.22 -20.11 -2.80
N ALA A 196 5.97 -21.21 -2.91
CA ALA A 196 7.20 -21.39 -2.15
C ALA A 196 8.25 -20.32 -2.55
N GLY A 197 8.44 -20.08 -3.85
CA GLY A 197 9.35 -19.06 -4.36
C GLY A 197 8.99 -17.67 -3.86
N GLU A 198 7.74 -17.23 -3.99
CA GLU A 198 7.33 -15.90 -3.54
C GLU A 198 7.41 -15.77 -2.01
N THR A 199 7.08 -16.81 -1.25
CA THR A 199 7.23 -16.79 0.22
C THR A 199 8.71 -16.70 0.62
N ALA A 200 9.59 -17.42 -0.07
CA ALA A 200 11.03 -17.32 0.13
C ALA A 200 11.56 -15.93 -0.22
N ALA A 201 11.12 -15.34 -1.33
CA ALA A 201 11.43 -13.96 -1.72
C ALA A 201 11.02 -12.96 -0.64
N ALA A 202 9.79 -13.09 -0.12
CA ALA A 202 9.26 -12.22 0.93
C ALA A 202 10.11 -12.27 2.20
N MET A 203 10.43 -13.48 2.67
CA MET A 203 11.24 -13.68 3.87
C MET A 203 12.70 -13.24 3.68
N ALA A 204 13.28 -13.49 2.50
CA ALA A 204 14.63 -13.02 2.15
C ALA A 204 14.69 -11.49 2.10
N ALA A 205 13.77 -10.82 1.41
CA ALA A 205 13.70 -9.36 1.35
C ALA A 205 13.50 -8.75 2.75
N ALA A 206 12.58 -9.30 3.54
CA ALA A 206 12.35 -8.86 4.92
C ALA A 206 13.58 -9.09 5.81
N SER A 207 14.36 -10.15 5.59
CA SER A 207 15.59 -10.39 6.34
C SER A 207 16.59 -9.23 6.19
N ILE A 208 16.66 -8.60 5.01
CA ILE A 208 17.50 -7.43 4.74
C ILE A 208 16.98 -6.22 5.53
N VAL A 209 15.66 -6.00 5.51
CA VAL A 209 14.99 -4.91 6.23
C VAL A 209 15.31 -4.95 7.73
N PHE A 210 15.23 -6.13 8.36
CA PHE A 210 15.47 -6.30 9.79
C PHE A 210 16.94 -6.49 10.19
N LYS A 211 17.86 -6.58 9.23
CA LYS A 211 19.28 -6.95 9.48
C LYS A 211 19.96 -6.13 10.57
N LYS A 212 19.64 -4.83 10.68
CA LYS A 212 20.24 -3.92 11.66
C LYS A 212 19.41 -3.77 12.93
N THR A 213 18.09 -3.70 12.80
CA THR A 213 17.17 -3.39 13.91
C THR A 213 16.81 -4.63 14.73
N ASN A 214 16.77 -5.81 14.10
CA ASN A 214 16.53 -7.08 14.76
C ASN A 214 17.33 -8.22 14.07
N PRO A 215 18.64 -8.31 14.34
CA PRO A 215 19.51 -9.30 13.69
C PRO A 215 19.05 -10.75 13.93
N HIS A 216 18.54 -11.07 15.12
CA HIS A 216 18.07 -12.44 15.40
C HIS A 216 16.88 -12.82 14.50
N TYR A 217 15.88 -11.94 14.39
CA TYR A 217 14.73 -12.16 13.51
C TYR A 217 15.14 -12.19 12.03
N SER A 218 16.08 -11.34 11.61
CA SER A 218 16.66 -11.37 10.26
C SER A 218 17.25 -12.74 9.92
N HIS A 219 18.05 -13.35 10.80
CA HIS A 219 18.61 -14.69 10.56
C HIS A 219 17.52 -15.77 10.54
N LEU A 220 16.51 -15.66 11.40
CA LEU A 220 15.37 -16.58 11.40
C LEU A 220 14.62 -16.53 10.05
N LEU A 221 14.33 -15.33 9.55
CA LEU A 221 13.67 -15.14 8.25
C LEU A 221 14.51 -15.73 7.11
N LEU A 222 15.81 -15.45 7.08
CA LEU A 222 16.70 -15.98 6.04
C LEU A 222 16.77 -17.52 6.07
N HIS A 223 16.81 -18.12 7.26
CA HIS A 223 16.78 -19.58 7.40
C HIS A 223 15.51 -20.19 6.81
N HIS A 224 14.33 -19.65 7.15
CA HIS A 224 13.08 -20.09 6.54
C HIS A 224 13.08 -19.87 5.02
N ALA A 225 13.55 -18.71 4.54
CA ALA A 225 13.61 -18.40 3.12
C ALA A 225 14.44 -19.43 2.33
N GLN A 226 15.60 -19.82 2.86
CA GLN A 226 16.46 -20.83 2.25
C GLN A 226 15.76 -22.19 2.17
N GLN A 227 15.16 -22.65 3.27
CA GLN A 227 14.45 -23.93 3.29
C GLN A 227 13.25 -23.96 2.34
N VAL A 228 12.43 -22.91 2.36
CA VAL A 228 11.24 -22.83 1.50
C VAL A 228 11.64 -22.75 0.03
N PHE A 229 12.72 -22.02 -0.31
CA PHE A 229 13.24 -22.00 -1.68
C PHE A 229 13.80 -23.36 -2.12
N GLU A 230 14.58 -24.03 -1.28
CA GLU A 230 15.09 -25.37 -1.56
C GLU A 230 13.94 -26.37 -1.78
N PHE A 231 12.88 -26.30 -0.98
CA PHE A 231 11.65 -27.06 -1.17
C PHE A 231 11.01 -26.77 -2.54
N GLY A 232 10.78 -25.49 -2.85
CA GLY A 232 10.13 -25.06 -4.08
C GLY A 232 10.91 -25.39 -5.35
N ASP A 233 12.24 -25.31 -5.33
CA ASP A 233 13.09 -25.64 -6.47
C ASP A 233 13.23 -27.17 -6.67
N LYS A 234 13.28 -27.93 -5.58
CA LYS A 234 13.44 -29.39 -5.61
C LYS A 234 12.15 -30.10 -6.04
N TYR A 235 11.00 -29.69 -5.52
CA TYR A 235 9.69 -30.30 -5.82
C TYR A 235 8.88 -29.36 -6.69
N ARG A 236 9.03 -29.49 -8.01
CA ARG A 236 8.49 -28.52 -8.96
C ARG A 236 7.01 -28.73 -9.28
N GLY A 237 6.22 -27.67 -9.17
CA GLY A 237 4.80 -27.68 -9.53
C GLY A 237 4.13 -26.33 -9.32
N LYS A 238 2.96 -26.13 -9.92
CA LYS A 238 2.12 -24.95 -9.64
C LYS A 238 1.31 -25.20 -8.38
N TYR A 239 1.26 -24.25 -7.45
CA TYR A 239 0.54 -24.47 -6.19
C TYR A 239 -0.96 -24.67 -6.39
N ASP A 240 -1.54 -24.04 -7.43
CA ASP A 240 -2.96 -24.16 -7.76
C ASP A 240 -3.34 -25.56 -8.25
N SER A 241 -2.37 -26.35 -8.71
CA SER A 241 -2.57 -27.77 -9.06
C SER A 241 -2.64 -28.66 -7.83
N SER A 242 -2.07 -28.20 -6.71
CA SER A 242 -2.02 -28.89 -5.42
C SER A 242 -3.14 -28.44 -4.48
N VAL A 243 -3.48 -27.15 -4.53
CA VAL A 243 -4.53 -26.51 -3.73
C VAL A 243 -5.59 -25.99 -4.69
N GLU A 244 -6.45 -26.88 -5.18
CA GLU A 244 -7.35 -26.54 -6.30
C GLU A 244 -8.36 -25.44 -5.99
N VAL A 245 -8.70 -25.25 -4.72
CA VAL A 245 -9.63 -24.21 -4.25
C VAL A 245 -9.17 -22.79 -4.63
N VAL A 246 -7.86 -22.59 -4.85
CA VAL A 246 -7.31 -21.28 -5.22
C VAL A 246 -7.53 -20.92 -6.69
N LYS A 247 -7.83 -21.91 -7.56
CA LYS A 247 -7.86 -21.74 -9.03
C LYS A 247 -8.87 -20.68 -9.48
N SER A 248 -9.95 -20.52 -8.75
CA SER A 248 -11.00 -19.53 -9.06
C SER A 248 -10.65 -18.10 -8.63
N TYR A 249 -9.55 -17.93 -7.89
CA TYR A 249 -9.15 -16.66 -7.27
C TYR A 249 -7.76 -16.22 -7.74
N TYR A 250 -6.73 -16.99 -7.37
CA TYR A 250 -5.31 -16.68 -7.61
C TYR A 250 -4.61 -17.82 -8.34
N ALA A 251 -5.13 -18.20 -9.52
CA ALA A 251 -4.49 -19.23 -10.33
C ALA A 251 -3.05 -18.87 -10.72
N SER A 252 -2.20 -19.89 -10.82
CA SER A 252 -0.82 -19.79 -11.30
C SER A 252 -0.81 -19.75 -12.82
N VAL A 253 -1.20 -18.60 -13.38
CA VAL A 253 -1.35 -18.44 -14.84
C VAL A 253 0.02 -18.41 -15.53
N SER A 254 1.01 -17.70 -14.97
CA SER A 254 2.38 -17.60 -15.51
C SER A 254 3.20 -18.87 -15.30
N GLY A 255 2.85 -19.68 -14.30
CA GLY A 255 3.67 -20.79 -13.82
C GLY A 255 4.49 -20.37 -12.62
N TYR A 256 5.68 -20.96 -12.45
CA TYR A 256 6.52 -20.77 -11.26
C TYR A 256 7.97 -20.38 -11.59
N MET A 257 8.30 -20.26 -12.88
CA MET A 257 9.70 -20.08 -13.30
C MET A 257 10.19 -18.68 -12.96
N ASP A 258 9.31 -17.69 -13.04
CA ASP A 258 9.50 -16.32 -12.60
C ASP A 258 9.73 -16.26 -11.08
N GLU A 259 8.93 -16.95 -10.27
CA GLU A 259 9.08 -16.98 -8.82
C GLU A 259 10.38 -17.67 -8.38
N LEU A 260 10.81 -18.74 -9.07
CA LEU A 260 12.11 -19.36 -8.77
C LEU A 260 13.28 -18.42 -9.06
N LEU A 261 13.23 -17.67 -10.17
CA LEU A 261 14.24 -16.66 -10.48
C LEU A 261 14.19 -15.50 -9.47
N TRP A 262 12.99 -15.04 -9.14
CA TRP A 262 12.74 -13.94 -8.21
C TRP A 262 13.26 -14.24 -6.80
N ALA A 263 12.93 -15.42 -6.28
CA ALA A 263 13.40 -15.90 -4.98
C ALA A 263 14.93 -16.03 -4.94
N ALA A 264 15.53 -16.60 -6.00
CA ALA A 264 16.99 -16.72 -6.10
C ALA A 264 17.69 -15.36 -6.06
N LEU A 265 17.12 -14.33 -6.72
CA LEU A 265 17.66 -12.97 -6.69
C LEU A 265 17.57 -12.33 -5.30
N TRP A 266 16.48 -12.55 -4.57
CA TRP A 266 16.34 -12.04 -3.21
C TRP A 266 17.22 -12.76 -2.20
N LEU A 267 17.38 -14.08 -2.32
CA LEU A 267 18.29 -14.85 -1.48
C LEU A 267 19.76 -14.48 -1.69
N TYR A 268 20.11 -14.03 -2.91
CA TYR A 268 21.46 -13.57 -3.22
C TYR A 268 21.80 -12.20 -2.59
N LYS A 269 20.80 -11.33 -2.42
CA LYS A 269 20.96 -9.95 -1.90
C LYS A 269 21.32 -9.92 -0.41
#